data_AF-A0A2G1YIR4-F1
#
_entry.id   AF-A0A2G1YIR4-F1
#
_cell.length_a   1.000
_cell.length_b   1.000
_cell.length_c   1.000
_cell.angle_alpha   90.00
_cell.angle_beta   90.00
_cell.angle_gamma   90.00
#
_symmetry.space_group_name_H-M   'P 1'
#
loop_
_entity.id
_entity.type
_entity.pdbx_description
1 polymer ?
#
loop_
_entity_poly.entity_id
_entity_poly.type
_entity_poly.pdbx_seq_one_letter_code
_entity_poly.pdbx_strand_id
1 'polypeptide(L)' 'MLQPKKMKFRKTFKGRIKGDAKGGSSLNFGSYGLKALEPERVTARQIEAARRAITR' A
#
# COMPACT_ATOMS: atom_id res chain seq x y z
N MET A 1 -2.11 -13.87 -1.47
CA MET A 1 -1.43 -12.72 -2.12
C MET A 1 -2.50 -11.84 -2.74
N LEU A 2 -2.48 -10.54 -2.43
CA LEU A 2 -3.49 -9.59 -2.90
C LEU A 2 -3.25 -9.24 -4.37
N GLN A 3 -4.21 -9.55 -5.23
CA GLN A 3 -4.17 -9.22 -6.66
C GLN A 3 -5.60 -8.94 -7.17
N PRO A 4 -5.80 -7.99 -8.11
CA PRO A 4 -7.11 -7.76 -8.71
C PRO A 4 -7.63 -8.97 -9.48
N LYS A 5 -8.92 -9.26 -9.36
CA LYS A 5 -9.58 -10.39 -10.05
C LYS A 5 -9.53 -10.29 -11.58
N LYS A 6 -9.63 -9.07 -12.14
CA LYS A 6 -9.59 -8.82 -13.58
C LYS A 6 -8.90 -7.49 -13.85
N MET A 7 -7.94 -7.47 -14.79
CA MET A 7 -7.31 -6.25 -15.30
C MET A 7 -7.63 -6.08 -16.78
N LYS A 8 -7.95 -4.84 -17.22
CA LYS A 8 -8.20 -4.51 -18.62
C LYS A 8 -6.96 -4.74 -19.50
N PHE A 9 -5.78 -4.40 -18.97
CA PHE A 9 -4.49 -4.60 -19.64
C PHE A 9 -3.52 -5.32 -18.71
N ARG A 10 -2.75 -6.28 -19.26
CA ARG A 10 -1.82 -7.13 -18.48
C ARG A 10 -0.47 -6.46 -18.19
N LYS A 11 -0.07 -5.47 -19.01
CA LYS A 11 1.20 -4.75 -18.89
C LYS A 11 0.92 -3.26 -18.73
N THR A 12 1.63 -2.63 -17.80
CA THR A 12 1.52 -1.20 -17.50
C THR A 12 2.90 -0.58 -17.37
N PHE A 13 2.99 0.73 -17.62
CA PHE A 13 4.18 1.49 -17.30
C PHE A 13 4.33 1.59 -15.78
N LYS A 14 5.57 1.56 -15.27
CA LYS A 14 5.83 1.64 -13.82
C LYS A 14 5.32 2.96 -13.22
N GLY A 15 5.35 4.06 -13.96
CA GLY A 15 5.07 5.41 -13.43
C GLY A 15 6.16 5.92 -12.49
N ARG A 16 6.01 7.16 -12.00
CA ARG A 16 6.96 7.83 -11.11
C ARG A 16 6.30 8.11 -9.76
N ILE A 17 7.02 7.88 -8.67
CA ILE A 17 6.57 8.21 -7.31
C ILE A 17 7.29 9.50 -6.93
N LYS A 18 6.53 10.58 -6.78
CA LYS A 18 7.02 11.92 -6.46
C LYS A 18 5.93 12.70 -5.75
N GLY A 19 6.36 13.61 -4.88
CA GLY A 19 5.48 14.51 -4.14
C GLY A 19 4.74 13.81 -3.00
N ASP A 20 3.84 14.57 -2.39
CA ASP A 20 3.10 14.15 -1.21
C ASP A 20 1.87 13.31 -1.53
N ALA A 21 1.38 12.60 -0.51
CA ALA A 21 0.15 11.84 -0.62
C ALA A 21 -1.04 12.77 -0.89
N LYS A 22 -1.79 12.49 -1.97
CA LYS A 22 -3.01 13.24 -2.34
C LYS A 22 -4.16 13.06 -1.35
N GLY A 23 -4.14 11.99 -0.55
CA GLY A 23 -5.20 11.66 0.41
C GLY A 23 -4.82 10.44 1.27
N GLY A 24 -5.64 10.14 2.27
CA GLY A 24 -5.36 9.06 3.23
C GLY A 24 -4.29 9.41 4.28
N SER A 25 -4.04 10.70 4.51
CA SER A 25 -3.04 11.18 5.47
C SER A 25 -3.56 11.27 6.92
N SER A 26 -4.87 11.13 7.12
CA SER A 26 -5.54 11.08 8.43
C SER A 26 -5.98 9.66 8.76
N LEU A 27 -6.10 9.36 10.06
CA LEU A 27 -6.63 8.08 10.53
C LEU A 27 -8.16 8.06 10.37
N ASN A 28 -8.67 7.13 9.56
CA ASN A 28 -10.12 7.01 9.34
C ASN A 28 -10.80 6.01 10.29
N PHE A 29 -10.06 4.99 10.76
CA PHE A 29 -10.59 3.92 11.60
C PHE A 29 -9.58 3.51 12.66
N GLY A 30 -10.09 3.04 13.80
CA GLY A 30 -9.28 2.60 14.93
C GLY A 30 -8.67 3.77 15.73
N SER A 31 -7.82 3.42 16.69
CA SER A 31 -7.17 4.39 17.59
C SER A 31 -5.71 4.66 17.24
N TYR A 32 -5.07 3.75 16.49
CA TYR A 32 -3.66 3.82 16.13
C TYR A 32 -3.44 3.47 14.66
N GLY A 33 -2.42 4.06 14.03
CA GLY A 33 -2.05 3.79 12.65
C GLY A 33 -0.58 4.10 12.38
N LEU A 34 -0.09 3.64 11.22
CA LEU A 34 1.29 3.81 10.79
C LEU A 34 1.31 4.68 9.52
N LYS A 35 2.10 5.75 9.55
CA LYS A 35 2.26 6.69 8.43
C LYS A 35 3.65 6.54 7.81
N ALA A 36 3.71 6.41 6.49
CA ALA A 36 4.96 6.42 5.76
C ALA A 36 5.53 7.84 5.67
N LEU A 37 6.84 7.97 5.88
CA LEU A 37 7.57 9.23 5.71
C LEU A 37 8.28 9.32 4.36
N GLU A 38 8.53 8.17 3.73
CA GLU A 38 9.27 8.07 2.47
C GLU A 38 8.44 7.41 1.37
N PRO A 39 8.63 7.81 0.10
CA PRO A 39 7.94 7.23 -1.04
C PRO A 39 8.58 5.91 -1.48
N GLU A 40 7.85 4.79 -1.41
CA GLU A 40 8.31 3.50 -1.93
C GLU A 40 7.18 2.65 -2.53
N ARG A 41 7.54 1.65 -3.36
CA ARG A 41 6.61 0.64 -3.89
C ARG A 41 6.48 -0.53 -2.93
N VAL A 42 5.30 -0.69 -2.34
CA VAL A 42 5.01 -1.81 -1.45
C VAL A 42 4.40 -2.98 -2.23
N THR A 43 4.96 -4.17 -2.04
CA THR A 43 4.48 -5.41 -2.68
C THR A 43 3.45 -6.14 -1.82
N ALA A 44 2.61 -6.97 -2.45
CA ALA A 44 1.60 -7.77 -1.75
C ALA A 44 2.20 -8.74 -0.71
N ARG A 45 3.47 -9.17 -0.88
CA ARG A 45 4.16 -10.03 0.08
C ARG A 45 4.55 -9.28 1.36
N GLN A 46 5.04 -8.05 1.21
CA GLN A 46 5.39 -7.19 2.35
C GLN A 46 4.16 -6.84 3.20
N ILE A 47 3.02 -6.54 2.55
CA ILE A 47 1.76 -6.26 3.25
C ILE A 47 1.31 -7.47 4.09
N GLU A 48 1.35 -8.67 3.51
CA GLU A 48 0.93 -9.88 4.21
C GLU A 48 1.89 -10.24 5.35
N ALA A 49 3.20 -10.03 5.19
CA ALA A 49 4.18 -10.21 6.25
C ALA A 49 3.89 -9.27 7.43
N ALA A 50 3.68 -7.97 7.16
CA ALA A 50 3.35 -6.99 8.18
C ALA A 50 2.02 -7.31 8.89
N ARG A 51 0.98 -7.70 8.14
CA ARG A 51 -0.31 -8.09 8.71
C ARG A 51 -0.17 -9.28 9.66
N ARG A 52 0.55 -10.33 9.26
CA ARG A 52 0.81 -11.49 10.12
C ARG A 52 1.60 -11.11 11.37
N ALA A 53 2.56 -10.21 11.26
CA ALA A 53 3.33 -9.73 12.41
C ALA A 53 2.47 -8.93 13.42
N ILE A 54 1.47 -8.19 12.95
CA ILE A 54 0.55 -7.44 13.82
C ILE A 54 -0.49 -8.35 14.49
N THR A 55 -0.95 -9.39 13.80
CA THR A 55 -2.02 -10.27 14.30
C THR A 55 -1.53 -11.45 15.13
N ARG A 56 -0.26 -11.85 14.99
CA ARG A 56 0.34 -12.94 15.76
C ARG A 56 0.77 -12.46 17.14
#